data_AF-A0A812R469-F1
#
_entry.id   AF-A0A812R469-F1
#
_cell.length_a   1.000
_cell.length_b   1.000
_cell.length_c   1.000
_cell.angle_alpha   90.00
_cell.angle_beta   90.00
_cell.angle_gamma   90.00
#
_symmetry.space_group_name_H-M   'P 1'
#
loop_
_entity.id
_entity.type
_entity.pdbx_description
1 polymer ?
#
loop_
_entity_poly.entity_id
_entity_poly.type
_entity_poly.pdbx_seq_one_letter_code
_entity_poly.pdbx_strand_id
1 'polypeptide(L)'
;MATMPGLVLLAIVAAADGTGTTSAGSCYNMTTHAVSCNMAEVDCSSPHMWYGPGYVSPRSGCCHCEASCANTSGNCTYYDTVEDPQENWGCYEHAARQCDCLVSEAGCTAKGAGHTWTSGCTSCASQGSCYDMTSHAISCDVPATSCSSPNMWYAPGYVSPRSGCCHCRASCKDPADNCTYSDAEAETE
;
A
#
# COMPACT_ATOMS: atom_id res chain seq x y z
N MET A 1 23.28 -61.89 -20.19
CA MET A 1 24.29 -60.96 -19.64
C MET A 1 23.82 -59.54 -19.93
N ALA A 2 23.50 -58.79 -18.87
CA ALA A 2 23.53 -57.32 -18.76
C ALA A 2 22.68 -56.94 -17.54
N THR A 3 23.32 -56.91 -16.38
CA THR A 3 22.90 -56.16 -15.20
C THR A 3 22.80 -54.68 -15.54
N MET A 4 21.77 -53.98 -15.10
CA MET A 4 21.84 -52.54 -14.78
C MET A 4 20.97 -52.21 -13.56
N PRO A 5 21.38 -51.20 -12.78
CA PRO A 5 21.19 -51.13 -11.34
C PRO A 5 20.06 -50.19 -10.92
N GLY A 6 19.73 -50.25 -9.63
CA GLY A 6 18.61 -49.56 -9.00
C GLY A 6 18.57 -48.04 -9.21
N LEU A 7 17.36 -47.55 -9.44
CA LEU A 7 17.07 -46.12 -9.38
C LEU A 7 16.75 -45.77 -7.92
N VAL A 8 17.65 -44.99 -7.35
CA VAL A 8 17.58 -44.39 -6.02
C VAL A 8 16.29 -43.57 -5.90
N LEU A 9 15.53 -43.81 -4.82
CA LEU A 9 14.49 -42.91 -4.33
C LEU A 9 15.11 -41.53 -4.08
N LEU A 10 14.92 -40.57 -4.99
CA LEU A 10 15.15 -39.17 -4.69
C LEU A 10 13.99 -38.70 -3.81
N ALA A 11 14.27 -38.52 -2.52
CA ALA A 11 13.43 -37.75 -1.63
C ALA A 11 13.31 -36.32 -2.22
N ILE A 12 12.17 -36.02 -2.81
CA ILE A 12 11.76 -34.65 -3.10
C ILE A 12 11.56 -33.98 -1.74
N VAL A 13 12.57 -33.23 -1.31
CA VAL A 13 12.45 -32.25 -0.25
C VAL A 13 11.46 -31.19 -0.72
N ALA A 14 10.20 -31.30 -0.26
CA ALA A 14 9.22 -30.23 -0.35
C ALA A 14 9.72 -29.09 0.55
N ALA A 15 10.43 -28.14 -0.05
CA ALA A 15 10.68 -26.85 0.58
C ALA A 15 9.39 -26.03 0.54
N ALA A 16 9.02 -25.55 1.72
CA ALA A 16 7.83 -24.80 2.06
C ALA A 16 7.31 -23.84 0.97
N ASP A 17 6.03 -24.00 0.68
CA ASP A 17 5.13 -23.07 0.00
C ASP A 17 5.28 -21.65 0.56
N GLY A 18 5.88 -20.78 -0.24
CA GLY A 18 5.57 -19.36 -0.26
C GLY A 18 4.53 -19.11 -1.35
N THR A 19 3.25 -19.39 -1.06
CA THR A 19 2.17 -18.94 -1.95
C THR A 19 2.12 -17.42 -1.93
N GLY A 20 2.45 -16.77 -3.06
CA GLY A 20 2.29 -15.32 -3.17
C GLY A 20 2.74 -14.69 -4.50
N THR A 21 2.34 -15.27 -5.63
CA THR A 21 2.46 -14.73 -7.02
C THR A 21 3.85 -14.35 -7.54
N THR A 22 4.24 -14.97 -8.66
CA THR A 22 5.32 -14.44 -9.49
C THR A 22 4.92 -13.04 -9.98
N SER A 23 5.74 -12.04 -9.71
CA SER A 23 5.56 -10.67 -10.18
C SER A 23 5.65 -10.65 -11.72
N ALA A 24 4.86 -9.81 -12.37
CA ALA A 24 4.98 -9.57 -13.82
C ALA A 24 6.22 -8.73 -14.18
N GLY A 25 6.93 -8.18 -13.20
CA GLY A 25 8.07 -7.29 -13.37
C GLY A 25 7.94 -6.01 -12.55
N SER A 26 8.82 -5.05 -12.79
CA SER A 26 8.77 -3.73 -12.15
C SER A 26 9.00 -2.62 -13.16
N CYS A 27 8.29 -1.51 -13.00
CA CYS A 27 8.44 -0.31 -13.82
C CYS A 27 9.13 0.79 -13.00
N TYR A 28 10.29 1.24 -13.44
CA TYR A 28 11.06 2.26 -12.77
C TYR A 28 10.88 3.62 -13.42
N ASN A 29 10.42 4.59 -12.64
CA ASN A 29 10.30 5.96 -13.07
C ASN A 29 11.66 6.66 -12.98
N MET A 30 12.29 6.92 -14.13
CA MET A 30 13.58 7.61 -14.20
C MET A 30 13.56 9.07 -13.71
N THR A 31 12.39 9.68 -13.57
CA THR A 31 12.23 11.08 -13.12
C THR A 31 12.14 11.15 -11.60
N THR A 32 11.33 10.28 -11.00
CA THR A 32 11.05 10.30 -9.54
C THR A 32 11.82 9.25 -8.76
N HIS A 33 12.49 8.33 -9.45
CA HIS A 33 13.14 7.14 -8.88
C HIS A 33 12.18 6.16 -8.19
N ALA A 34 10.86 6.30 -8.41
CA ALA A 34 9.86 5.37 -7.90
C ALA A 34 9.89 4.05 -8.68
N VAL A 35 9.56 2.96 -8.01
CA VAL A 35 9.42 1.63 -8.60
C VAL A 35 7.98 1.18 -8.39
N SER A 36 7.31 0.78 -9.46
CA SER A 36 5.98 0.16 -9.41
C SER A 36 6.14 -1.34 -9.67
N CYS A 37 5.74 -2.17 -8.72
CA CYS A 37 5.86 -3.62 -8.82
C CYS A 37 4.67 -4.30 -9.49
N ASN A 38 4.88 -5.55 -9.91
CA ASN A 38 3.90 -6.37 -10.63
C ASN A 38 3.36 -5.73 -11.92
N MET A 39 4.21 -4.95 -12.59
CA MET A 39 3.89 -4.28 -13.85
C MET A 39 4.35 -5.14 -15.03
N ALA A 40 3.45 -5.44 -15.97
CA ALA A 40 3.84 -6.08 -17.22
C ALA A 40 4.68 -5.11 -18.07
N GLU A 41 5.57 -5.65 -18.90
CA GLU A 41 6.46 -4.84 -19.77
C GLU A 41 5.66 -3.89 -20.66
N VAL A 42 4.53 -4.36 -21.19
CA VAL A 42 3.63 -3.58 -22.06
C VAL A 42 2.98 -2.38 -21.37
N ASP A 43 2.82 -2.44 -20.04
CA ASP A 43 2.19 -1.37 -19.25
C ASP A 43 3.24 -0.34 -18.76
N CYS A 44 4.53 -0.69 -18.82
CA CYS A 44 5.63 0.20 -18.47
C CYS A 44 6.05 1.05 -19.67
N SER A 45 5.27 2.10 -19.93
CA SER A 45 5.51 3.01 -21.06
C SER A 45 6.73 3.92 -20.86
N SER A 46 7.37 4.27 -21.98
CA SER A 46 8.42 5.31 -22.01
C SER A 46 7.90 6.62 -21.38
N PRO A 47 8.69 7.32 -20.55
CA PRO A 47 10.15 7.21 -20.35
C PRO A 47 10.57 6.24 -19.23
N HIS A 48 9.67 5.42 -18.71
CA HIS A 48 9.96 4.50 -17.62
C HIS A 48 10.68 3.24 -18.13
N MET A 49 11.46 2.63 -17.24
CA MET A 49 12.29 1.47 -17.58
C MET A 49 11.71 0.23 -16.92
N TRP A 50 11.35 -0.76 -17.73
CA TRP A 50 10.89 -2.04 -17.21
C TRP A 50 12.05 -2.95 -16.83
N TYR A 51 11.87 -3.70 -15.75
CA TYR A 51 12.78 -4.74 -15.28
C TYR A 51 12.01 -6.03 -14.99
N GLY A 52 12.63 -7.16 -15.33
CA GLY A 52 12.02 -8.47 -15.13
C GLY A 52 11.77 -8.83 -13.65
N PRO A 53 10.94 -9.86 -13.41
CA PRO A 53 10.63 -10.33 -12.06
C PRO A 53 11.89 -10.71 -11.27
N GLY A 54 11.94 -10.35 -9.99
CA GLY A 54 13.09 -10.62 -9.12
C GLY A 54 14.34 -9.79 -9.44
N TYR A 55 14.23 -8.73 -10.25
CA TYR A 55 15.35 -7.84 -10.53
C TYR A 55 15.97 -7.28 -9.25
N VAL A 56 17.29 -7.47 -9.12
CA VAL A 56 18.12 -6.95 -8.03
C VAL A 56 18.87 -5.72 -8.54
N SER A 57 18.69 -4.58 -7.88
CA SER A 57 19.43 -3.36 -8.20
C SER A 57 20.90 -3.54 -7.86
N PRO A 58 21.83 -3.35 -8.82
CA PRO A 58 23.27 -3.40 -8.54
C PRO A 58 23.75 -2.30 -7.58
N ARG A 59 22.95 -1.24 -7.39
CA ARG A 59 23.32 -0.11 -6.53
C ARG A 59 23.09 -0.39 -5.05
N SER A 60 22.00 -1.09 -4.73
CA SER A 60 21.60 -1.38 -3.34
C SER A 60 21.76 -2.85 -2.97
N GLY A 61 21.86 -3.75 -3.95
CA GLY A 61 21.80 -5.20 -3.73
C GLY A 61 20.40 -5.71 -3.36
N CYS A 62 19.38 -4.85 -3.43
CA CYS A 62 17.99 -5.18 -3.08
C CYS A 62 17.15 -5.43 -4.32
N CYS A 63 16.18 -6.35 -4.20
CA CYS A 63 15.16 -6.51 -5.23
C CYS A 63 14.25 -5.28 -5.33
N HIS A 64 13.73 -5.02 -6.51
CA HIS A 64 12.68 -4.01 -6.71
C HIS A 64 11.37 -4.40 -6.00
N CYS A 65 11.02 -5.69 -6.04
CA CYS A 65 9.81 -6.25 -5.45
C CYS A 65 10.20 -7.39 -4.51
N GLU A 66 9.49 -7.58 -3.41
CA GLU A 66 9.58 -8.74 -2.52
C GLU A 66 9.13 -9.99 -3.27
N ALA A 67 8.02 -9.91 -3.99
CA ALA A 67 7.50 -10.90 -4.90
C ALA A 67 8.53 -11.22 -5.99
N SER A 68 8.85 -12.51 -6.11
CA SER A 68 9.91 -13.05 -6.98
C SER A 68 11.34 -12.70 -6.57
N CYS A 69 11.57 -12.12 -5.39
CA CYS A 69 12.91 -11.91 -4.86
C CYS A 69 13.51 -13.23 -4.34
N ALA A 70 14.68 -13.61 -4.86
CA ALA A 70 15.35 -14.84 -4.45
C ALA A 70 15.79 -14.81 -2.97
N ASN A 71 16.10 -13.63 -2.44
CA ASN A 71 16.48 -13.44 -1.03
C ASN A 71 15.95 -12.11 -0.52
N THR A 72 14.95 -12.16 0.36
CA THR A 72 14.43 -10.97 1.04
C THR A 72 15.26 -10.65 2.28
N SER A 73 15.38 -9.37 2.63
CA SER A 73 16.16 -8.89 3.78
C SER A 73 15.45 -7.68 4.38
N GLY A 74 15.42 -7.61 5.72
CA GLY A 74 14.90 -6.43 6.43
C GLY A 74 15.71 -5.14 6.21
N ASN A 75 16.89 -5.24 5.60
CA ASN A 75 17.70 -4.07 5.20
C ASN A 75 17.29 -3.50 3.83
N CYS A 76 16.34 -4.15 3.15
CA CYS A 76 15.83 -3.75 1.85
C CYS A 76 14.40 -3.24 1.98
N THR A 77 14.10 -2.19 1.22
CA THR A 77 12.73 -1.72 1.00
C THR A 77 12.25 -2.27 -0.33
N TYR A 78 11.04 -2.83 -0.34
CA TYR A 78 10.41 -3.43 -1.52
C TYR A 78 9.16 -2.64 -1.90
N TYR A 79 8.88 -2.53 -3.20
CA TYR A 79 7.83 -1.65 -3.75
C TYR A 79 6.58 -2.41 -4.22
N ASP A 80 6.46 -3.68 -3.83
CA ASP A 80 5.33 -4.58 -4.06
C ASP A 80 4.49 -4.82 -2.81
N THR A 81 4.77 -4.10 -1.72
CA THR A 81 3.66 -3.51 -1.01
C THR A 81 2.91 -2.72 -2.07
N VAL A 82 1.96 -3.39 -2.72
CA VAL A 82 0.90 -2.78 -3.52
C VAL A 82 0.63 -1.44 -2.86
N GLU A 83 0.60 -0.36 -3.64
CA GLU A 83 -0.27 0.74 -3.24
C GLU A 83 -1.59 0.05 -2.88
N ASP A 84 -1.81 -0.05 -1.57
CA ASP A 84 -2.77 -0.96 -0.96
C ASP A 84 -4.06 -0.79 -1.74
N PRO A 85 -4.71 -1.83 -2.30
CA PRO A 85 -5.96 -1.65 -3.02
C PRO A 85 -6.88 -0.81 -2.15
N GLN A 86 -7.02 0.46 -2.56
CA GLN A 86 -7.31 1.61 -1.70
C GLN A 86 -8.12 1.19 -0.47
N GLU A 87 -7.43 0.88 0.63
CA GLU A 87 -8.10 0.29 1.80
C GLU A 87 -8.92 1.39 2.44
N ASN A 88 -10.22 1.38 2.13
CA ASN A 88 -11.14 2.37 2.62
C ASN A 88 -11.66 1.87 3.95
N TRP A 89 -10.85 2.09 4.98
CA TRP A 89 -11.17 1.72 6.34
C TRP A 89 -12.34 2.55 6.87
N GLY A 90 -13.28 1.87 7.52
CA GLY A 90 -14.41 2.49 8.19
C GLY A 90 -15.16 1.49 9.05
N CYS A 91 -16.04 2.02 9.91
CA CYS A 91 -16.92 1.19 10.71
C CYS A 91 -18.23 0.96 9.96
N TYR A 92 -18.40 -0.25 9.43
CA TYR A 92 -19.60 -0.65 8.72
C TYR A 92 -20.71 -1.05 9.71
N GLU A 93 -21.85 -0.36 9.62
CA GLU A 93 -23.07 -0.72 10.33
C GLU A 93 -23.93 -1.64 9.45
N HIS A 94 -24.18 -2.86 9.91
CA HIS A 94 -24.92 -3.86 9.15
C HIS A 94 -26.41 -3.53 9.00
N ALA A 95 -27.01 -2.85 9.98
CA ALA A 95 -28.41 -2.47 9.96
C ALA A 95 -28.68 -1.38 8.92
N ALA A 96 -27.86 -0.33 8.93
CA ALA A 96 -27.95 0.80 8.00
C ALA A 96 -27.33 0.51 6.62
N ARG A 97 -26.42 -0.48 6.52
CA ARG A 97 -25.56 -0.73 5.36
C ARG A 97 -24.74 0.50 4.97
N GLN A 98 -24.19 1.18 5.98
CA GLN A 98 -23.44 2.42 5.83
C GLN A 98 -22.11 2.32 6.58
N CYS A 99 -21.13 3.10 6.15
CA CYS A 99 -19.85 3.23 6.84
C CYS A 99 -19.74 4.56 7.55
N ASP A 100 -19.36 4.50 8.82
CA ASP A 100 -18.88 5.64 9.59
C ASP A 100 -17.36 5.75 9.40
N CYS A 101 -16.93 6.78 8.67
CA CYS A 101 -15.55 7.01 8.27
C CYS A 101 -14.74 7.79 9.32
N LEU A 102 -15.40 8.26 10.39
CA LEU A 102 -14.83 9.18 11.39
C LEU A 102 -14.63 8.47 12.73
N VAL A 103 -14.51 7.15 12.75
CA VAL A 103 -14.22 6.39 13.96
C VAL A 103 -12.97 5.53 13.77
N SER A 104 -12.25 5.28 14.86
CA SER A 104 -11.14 4.32 14.86
C SER A 104 -11.66 2.89 14.96
N GLU A 105 -10.79 1.90 14.72
CA GLU A 105 -11.10 0.48 14.96
C GLU A 105 -11.58 0.25 16.41
N ALA A 106 -10.91 0.86 17.38
CA ALA A 106 -11.29 0.79 18.79
C ALA A 106 -12.69 1.39 19.01
N GLY A 107 -12.97 2.55 18.42
CA GLY A 107 -14.29 3.17 18.45
C GLY A 107 -15.37 2.29 17.81
N CYS A 108 -15.07 1.66 16.67
CA CYS A 108 -15.98 0.73 16.01
C CYS A 108 -16.26 -0.50 16.86
N THR A 109 -15.22 -1.07 17.46
CA THR A 109 -15.32 -2.22 18.38
C THR A 109 -16.18 -1.88 19.60
N ALA A 110 -16.03 -0.67 20.13
CA ALA A 110 -16.83 -0.18 21.26
C ALA A 110 -18.33 -0.04 20.94
N LYS A 111 -18.72 0.20 19.68
CA LYS A 111 -20.14 0.20 19.27
C LYS A 111 -20.80 -1.18 19.39
N GLY A 112 -20.00 -2.25 19.42
CA GLY A 112 -20.48 -3.61 19.71
C GLY A 112 -21.20 -4.28 18.54
N ALA A 113 -22.15 -5.15 18.86
CA ALA A 113 -22.82 -6.00 17.87
C ALA A 113 -23.49 -5.18 16.74
N GLY A 114 -23.37 -5.66 15.50
CA GLY A 114 -23.92 -4.98 14.33
C GLY A 114 -22.99 -3.95 13.68
N HIS A 115 -21.78 -3.76 14.23
CA HIS A 115 -20.73 -2.92 13.65
C HIS A 115 -19.51 -3.77 13.30
N THR A 116 -18.82 -3.43 12.23
CA THR A 116 -17.62 -4.16 11.78
C THR A 116 -16.61 -3.19 11.20
N TRP A 117 -15.40 -3.21 11.74
CA TRP A 117 -14.28 -2.50 11.15
C TRP A 117 -13.83 -3.23 9.88
N THR A 118 -13.77 -2.52 8.75
CA THR A 118 -13.47 -3.14 7.45
C THR A 118 -12.84 -2.15 6.48
N SER A 119 -11.95 -2.64 5.61
CA SER A 119 -11.35 -1.90 4.48
C SER A 119 -12.25 -1.81 3.25
N GLY A 120 -13.42 -2.45 3.27
CA GLY A 120 -14.40 -2.44 2.18
C GLY A 120 -15.32 -1.20 2.15
N CYS A 121 -15.09 -0.21 3.01
CA CYS A 121 -15.94 0.97 3.14
C CYS A 121 -15.68 1.98 2.02
N THR A 122 -16.03 1.64 0.78
CA THR A 122 -15.83 2.49 -0.41
C THR A 122 -16.39 3.90 -0.30
N SER A 123 -17.42 4.14 0.53
CA SER A 123 -17.91 5.49 0.83
C SER A 123 -16.92 6.34 1.64
N CYS A 124 -15.90 5.73 2.23
CA CYS A 124 -14.79 6.38 2.92
C CYS A 124 -13.56 6.56 2.03
N ALA A 125 -13.69 6.33 0.71
CA ALA A 125 -12.61 6.55 -0.24
C ALA A 125 -12.29 8.04 -0.35
N SER A 126 -11.08 8.42 0.06
CA SER A 126 -10.52 9.74 -0.19
C SER A 126 -9.87 9.80 -1.57
N GLN A 127 -9.89 10.96 -2.22
CA GLN A 127 -9.11 11.22 -3.45
C GLN A 127 -7.65 11.59 -3.19
N GLY A 128 -7.23 11.66 -1.92
CA GLY A 128 -5.87 11.94 -1.49
C GLY A 128 -5.79 13.22 -0.66
N SER A 129 -4.57 13.69 -0.42
CA SER A 129 -4.32 14.92 0.31
C SER A 129 -3.39 15.84 -0.46
N CYS A 130 -3.64 17.15 -0.37
CA CYS A 130 -2.76 18.18 -0.91
C CYS A 130 -2.09 18.92 0.24
N TYR A 131 -0.77 18.84 0.29
CA TYR A 131 0.05 19.52 1.28
C TYR A 131 0.57 20.84 0.73
N ASP A 132 0.23 21.93 1.40
CA ASP A 132 0.72 23.26 1.09
C ASP A 132 2.17 23.39 1.60
N MET A 133 3.11 23.55 0.67
CA MET A 133 4.54 23.67 0.98
C MET A 133 4.90 25.01 1.65
N THR A 134 4.02 26.00 1.57
CA THR A 134 4.20 27.35 2.12
C THR A 134 3.62 27.46 3.52
N SER A 135 2.37 27.02 3.70
CA SER A 135 1.65 27.13 4.98
C SER A 135 1.75 25.88 5.85
N HIS A 136 2.24 24.76 5.30
CA HIS A 136 2.24 23.43 5.94
C HIS A 136 0.83 22.92 6.28
N ALA A 137 -0.21 23.49 5.67
CA ALA A 137 -1.58 23.03 5.80
C ALA A 137 -1.82 21.78 4.92
N ILE A 138 -2.70 20.90 5.39
CA ILE A 138 -3.12 19.70 4.67
C ILE A 138 -4.58 19.88 4.29
N SER A 139 -4.88 19.73 2.99
CA SER A 139 -6.25 19.66 2.48
C SER A 139 -6.57 18.21 2.10
N CYS A 140 -7.66 17.67 2.65
CA CYS A 140 -8.08 16.29 2.44
C CYS A 140 -9.10 16.16 1.32
N ASP A 141 -9.26 14.93 0.80
CA ASP A 141 -10.11 14.60 -0.36
C ASP A 141 -9.82 15.45 -1.60
N VAL A 142 -8.53 15.72 -1.84
CA VAL A 142 -8.08 16.48 -3.00
C VAL A 142 -7.54 15.51 -4.06
N PRO A 143 -8.13 15.46 -5.26
CA PRO A 143 -7.57 14.65 -6.34
C PRO A 143 -6.22 15.20 -6.81
N ALA A 144 -5.33 14.31 -7.25
CA ALA A 144 -3.98 14.66 -7.71
C ALA A 144 -3.96 15.78 -8.75
N THR A 145 -4.95 15.80 -9.64
CA THR A 145 -5.11 16.83 -10.69
C THR A 145 -5.38 18.23 -10.16
N SER A 146 -5.91 18.36 -8.94
CA SER A 146 -6.24 19.63 -8.30
C SER A 146 -5.15 20.14 -7.36
N CYS A 147 -4.16 19.31 -7.03
CA CYS A 147 -3.02 19.69 -6.21
C CYS A 147 -1.82 20.05 -7.09
N SER A 148 -1.71 21.33 -7.42
CA SER A 148 -0.67 21.84 -8.33
C SER A 148 0.56 22.36 -7.58
N SER A 149 1.71 22.39 -8.25
CA SER A 149 2.92 23.01 -7.73
C SER A 149 2.68 24.46 -7.28
N PRO A 150 3.26 24.91 -6.15
CA PRO A 150 4.35 24.26 -5.40
C PRO A 150 3.90 23.17 -4.42
N ASN A 151 2.59 22.90 -4.30
CA ASN A 151 2.06 21.95 -3.33
C ASN A 151 2.34 20.51 -3.74
N MET A 152 2.34 19.61 -2.76
CA MET A 152 2.64 18.20 -2.96
C MET A 152 1.41 17.36 -2.67
N TRP A 153 1.02 16.55 -3.66
CA TRP A 153 -0.07 15.59 -3.48
C TRP A 153 0.45 14.30 -2.87
N TYR A 154 -0.35 13.71 -1.99
CA TYR A 154 -0.12 12.40 -1.40
C TYR A 154 -1.34 11.51 -1.55
N ALA A 155 -1.09 10.23 -1.79
CA ALA A 155 -2.13 9.23 -1.92
C ALA A 155 -3.01 9.13 -0.64
N PRO A 156 -4.25 8.65 -0.78
CA PRO A 156 -5.13 8.32 0.35
C PRO A 156 -4.43 7.41 1.37
N GLY A 157 -4.68 7.63 2.66
CA GLY A 157 -4.05 6.85 3.72
C GLY A 157 -2.56 7.16 3.95
N TYR A 158 -1.98 8.16 3.28
CA TYR A 158 -0.58 8.54 3.48
C TYR A 158 -0.28 8.88 4.94
N VAL A 159 0.69 8.15 5.50
CA VAL A 159 1.25 8.36 6.84
C VAL A 159 2.54 9.17 6.73
N SER A 160 2.60 10.31 7.41
CA SER A 160 3.80 11.13 7.48
C SER A 160 4.89 10.41 8.28
N PRO A 161 6.08 10.15 7.72
CA PRO A 161 7.18 9.53 8.46
C PRO A 161 7.69 10.38 9.64
N ARG A 162 7.38 11.69 9.62
CA ARG A 162 7.84 12.63 10.65
C ARG A 162 6.97 12.60 11.90
N SER A 163 5.66 12.43 11.75
CA SER A 163 4.71 12.41 12.86
C SER A 163 4.17 11.02 13.17
N GLY A 164 4.25 10.07 12.23
CA GLY A 164 3.56 8.78 12.31
C GLY A 164 2.04 8.90 12.11
N CYS A 165 1.54 10.09 11.77
CA CYS A 165 0.11 10.34 11.59
C CYS A 165 -0.29 10.32 10.11
N CYS A 166 -1.49 9.83 9.82
CA CYS A 166 -2.10 10.02 8.51
C CYS A 166 -2.35 11.52 8.26
N HIS A 167 -2.24 11.94 7.00
CA HIS A 167 -2.63 13.30 6.60
C HIS A 167 -4.13 13.56 6.79
N CYS A 168 -4.93 12.56 6.46
CA CYS A 168 -6.38 12.57 6.58
C CYS A 168 -6.81 11.33 7.36
N ARG A 169 -7.92 11.42 8.07
CA ARG A 169 -8.51 10.29 8.78
C ARG A 169 -9.19 9.33 7.80
N ALA A 170 -9.82 9.85 6.76
CA ALA A 170 -10.33 9.05 5.65
C ALA A 170 -9.21 8.24 5.00
N SER A 171 -9.48 6.95 4.75
CA SER A 171 -8.51 5.96 4.25
C SER A 171 -7.29 5.73 5.18
N CYS A 172 -7.33 6.19 6.43
CA CYS A 172 -6.29 5.88 7.42
C CYS A 172 -6.56 4.52 8.06
N LYS A 173 -5.60 3.60 7.95
CA LYS A 173 -5.69 2.25 8.53
C LYS A 173 -5.80 2.28 10.05
N ASP A 174 -4.92 3.06 10.68
CA ASP A 174 -4.81 3.14 12.14
C ASP A 174 -4.83 4.62 12.58
N PRO A 175 -6.02 5.27 12.60
CA PRO A 175 -6.10 6.64 13.05
C PRO A 175 -5.83 6.70 14.55
N ALA A 176 -4.67 7.23 14.93
CA ALA A 176 -4.29 7.44 16.32
C ALA A 176 -4.97 8.69 16.91
N ASP A 177 -5.37 8.58 18.18
CA ASP A 177 -6.07 9.64 18.91
C ASP A 177 -5.18 10.85 19.23
N ASN A 178 -3.85 10.68 19.18
CA ASN A 178 -2.88 11.76 19.40
C ASN A 178 -2.57 12.57 18.13
N CYS A 179 -3.18 12.22 17.00
CA CYS A 179 -3.02 12.92 15.73
C CYS A 179 -4.16 13.92 15.52
N THR A 180 -3.83 15.07 14.94
CA THR A 180 -4.82 16.05 14.47
C THR A 180 -5.04 15.83 12.98
N TYR A 181 -6.27 15.55 12.59
CA TYR A 181 -6.63 15.30 11.19
C TYR A 181 -7.35 16.52 10.61
N SER A 182 -7.06 16.83 9.34
CA SER A 182 -7.58 18.04 8.68
C SER A 182 -8.97 17.84 8.04
N ASP A 183 -9.50 16.63 8.09
CA ASP A 183 -10.88 16.24 7.70
C ASP A 183 -11.83 16.09 8.90
N ALA A 184 -11.32 16.29 10.12
CA ALA A 184 -12.21 16.51 11.25
C ALA A 184 -12.85 17.89 11.06
N GLU A 185 -14.07 17.90 10.54
CA GLU A 185 -14.95 19.06 10.64
C GLU A 185 -14.83 19.59 12.07
N ALA A 186 -14.42 20.86 12.18
CA ALA A 186 -14.49 21.58 13.43
C ALA A 186 -15.91 21.37 13.98
N GLU A 187 -16.01 20.79 15.17
CA GLU A 187 -17.29 20.67 15.87
C GLU A 187 -17.94 22.06 15.89
N THR A 188 -18.97 22.25 15.07
CA THR A 188 -19.86 23.39 15.24
C THR A 188 -20.70 23.09 16.47
N GLU A 189 -20.26 23.67 17.60
CA GLU A 189 -21.11 23.96 18.77
C GLU A 189 -22.42 24.64 18.37
#